data_AF-A0A367FJQ7-F1
#
_entry.id   AF-A0A367FJQ7-F1
#
_cell.length_a   1.000
_cell.length_b   1.000
_cell.length_c   1.000
_cell.angle_alpha   90.00
_cell.angle_beta   90.00
_cell.angle_gamma   90.00
#
_symmetry.space_group_name_H-M   'P 1'
#
loop_
_entity.id
_entity.type
_entity.pdbx_description
1 polymer ?
#
loop_
_entity_poly.entity_id
_entity_poly.type
_entity_poly.pdbx_seq_one_letter_code
_entity_poly.pdbx_strand_id
1 'polypeptide(L)'
;MSPDPGGPAWTDIVTTIVTVVAVGVALWAAWKASRQADMAADSARFAGTQADAAKEQVAVGKDQLDVASRQLELEVAIRREQQEPHVVVDIVPSPHAIKVFILVIENIGPTVARNVRIAFEPPIERAAERNPHQHVLRNSRIFTEGISHMPPGRRIELLFDQTPERHDAQLPMQYAATVDAEWTGGRVETMTYNIDLSIYYDVTFHGVRNLHDGVEVLEKVKKELDEIKKKMPAPPG
;
A
#
# COMPACT_ATOMS: atom_id res chain seq x y z
N MET A 1 18.87 -16.79 -124.93
CA MET A 1 17.60 -17.51 -124.80
C MET A 1 17.29 -17.58 -123.32
N SER A 2 16.52 -16.60 -122.86
CA SER A 2 16.01 -16.51 -121.48
C SER A 2 14.82 -17.46 -121.32
N PRO A 3 14.64 -18.02 -120.12
CA PRO A 3 13.37 -17.95 -119.39
C PRO A 3 13.65 -17.40 -117.97
N ASP A 4 13.09 -16.27 -117.53
CA ASP A 4 11.71 -15.97 -117.10
C ASP A 4 11.21 -16.81 -115.89
N PRO A 5 10.53 -16.18 -114.90
CA PRO A 5 10.64 -16.42 -113.47
C PRO A 5 9.44 -17.18 -112.91
N GLY A 6 9.59 -17.79 -111.72
CA GLY A 6 8.44 -18.41 -111.07
C GLY A 6 8.76 -19.34 -109.91
N GLY A 7 9.79 -19.02 -109.11
CA GLY A 7 10.02 -19.71 -107.83
C GLY A 7 8.89 -19.37 -106.84
N PRO A 8 8.39 -20.32 -106.03
CA PRO A 8 7.00 -20.35 -105.61
C PRO A 8 6.70 -19.39 -104.46
N ALA A 9 5.51 -18.81 -104.48
CA ALA A 9 4.90 -17.92 -103.47
C ALA A 9 4.72 -18.53 -102.05
N TRP A 10 5.36 -19.66 -101.75
CA TRP A 10 5.21 -20.39 -100.49
C TRP A 10 5.97 -19.73 -99.33
N THR A 11 7.11 -19.07 -99.62
CA THR A 11 7.86 -18.33 -98.59
C THR A 11 7.07 -17.13 -98.09
N ASP A 12 6.37 -16.41 -98.96
CA ASP A 12 5.49 -15.30 -98.55
C ASP A 12 4.31 -15.78 -97.72
N ILE A 13 3.72 -16.92 -98.07
CA ILE A 13 2.64 -17.54 -97.29
C ILE A 13 3.14 -17.95 -95.90
N VAL A 14 4.30 -18.61 -95.80
CA VAL A 14 4.87 -19.01 -94.50
C VAL A 14 5.25 -17.80 -93.65
N THR A 15 5.82 -16.76 -94.25
CA THR A 15 6.21 -15.54 -93.54
C THR A 15 4.99 -14.80 -93.00
N THR A 16 3.89 -14.76 -93.78
CA THR A 16 2.61 -14.18 -93.38
C THR A 16 1.96 -14.96 -92.24
N ILE A 17 1.99 -16.29 -92.29
CA ILE A 17 1.47 -17.14 -91.20
C ILE A 17 2.26 -16.91 -89.91
N VAL A 18 3.60 -16.86 -89.99
CA VAL A 18 4.46 -16.60 -88.82
C VAL A 18 4.20 -15.22 -88.24
N THR A 19 3.99 -14.19 -89.07
CA THR A 19 3.65 -12.84 -88.56
C THR A 19 2.30 -12.80 -87.87
N VAL A 20 1.27 -13.46 -88.43
CA VAL A 20 -0.07 -13.53 -87.81
C VAL A 20 -0.02 -14.26 -86.47
N VAL A 21 0.72 -15.37 -86.38
CA VAL A 21 0.92 -16.10 -85.11
C VAL A 21 1.68 -15.25 -84.10
N ALA A 22 2.74 -14.56 -84.51
CA ALA A 22 3.51 -13.68 -83.63
C ALA A 22 2.66 -12.52 -83.08
N VAL A 23 1.81 -11.91 -83.92
CA VAL A 23 0.84 -10.88 -83.48
C VAL A 23 -0.18 -11.47 -82.50
N GLY A 24 -0.69 -12.67 -82.76
CA GLY A 24 -1.61 -13.35 -81.85
C GLY A 24 -1.01 -13.66 -80.48
N VAL A 25 0.23 -14.15 -80.45
CA VAL A 25 0.97 -14.38 -79.19
C VAL A 25 1.26 -13.07 -78.46
N ALA A 26 1.63 -12.01 -79.18
CA ALA A 26 1.85 -10.69 -78.60
C ALA A 26 0.57 -10.10 -77.98
N LEU A 27 -0.58 -10.22 -78.65
CA LEU A 27 -1.88 -9.78 -78.14
C LEU A 27 -2.32 -10.59 -76.91
N TRP A 28 -2.13 -11.92 -76.94
CA TRP A 28 -2.42 -12.78 -75.79
C TRP A 28 -1.52 -12.48 -74.59
N ALA A 29 -0.22 -12.28 -74.83
CA ALA A 29 0.73 -11.87 -73.80
C ALA A 29 0.37 -10.49 -73.22
N ALA A 30 0.00 -9.53 -74.06
CA ALA A 30 -0.44 -8.20 -73.63
C ALA A 30 -1.72 -8.26 -72.78
N TRP A 31 -2.71 -9.07 -73.17
CA TRP A 31 -3.93 -9.29 -72.41
C TRP A 31 -3.69 -10.01 -71.07
N LYS A 32 -2.77 -10.98 -71.05
CA LYS A 32 -2.38 -11.65 -69.81
C LYS A 32 -1.64 -10.69 -68.87
N ALA A 33 -0.78 -9.83 -69.41
CA ALA A 33 -0.07 -8.79 -68.66
C ALA A 33 -1.04 -7.75 -68.08
N SER A 34 -2.05 -7.31 -68.84
CA SER A 34 -3.06 -6.38 -68.33
C SER A 34 -3.88 -7.00 -67.19
N ARG A 35 -4.29 -8.28 -67.31
CA ARG A 35 -4.96 -9.00 -66.21
C ARG A 35 -4.08 -9.18 -64.97
N GLN A 36 -2.79 -9.43 -65.15
CA GLN A 36 -1.85 -9.51 -64.02
C GLN A 36 -1.68 -8.14 -63.34
N ALA A 37 -1.68 -7.04 -64.10
CA ALA A 37 -1.61 -5.69 -63.56
C ALA A 37 -2.86 -5.34 -62.73
N ASP A 38 -4.05 -5.74 -63.18
CA ASP A 38 -5.30 -5.54 -62.44
C ASP A 38 -5.30 -6.32 -61.11
N MET A 39 -4.88 -7.59 -61.12
CA MET A 39 -4.74 -8.39 -59.90
C MET A 39 -3.69 -7.82 -58.93
N ALA A 40 -2.58 -7.30 -59.46
CA ALA A 40 -1.56 -6.64 -58.66
C ALA A 40 -2.12 -5.36 -58.00
N ALA A 41 -2.89 -4.55 -58.74
CA ALA A 41 -3.53 -3.36 -58.22
C ALA A 41 -4.55 -3.67 -57.11
N ASP A 42 -5.37 -4.71 -57.29
CA ASP A 42 -6.31 -5.14 -56.25
C ASP A 42 -5.59 -5.70 -55.02
N SER A 43 -4.55 -6.52 -55.21
CA SER A 43 -3.74 -7.05 -54.10
C SER A 43 -3.07 -5.94 -53.27
N ALA A 44 -2.60 -4.86 -53.92
CA ALA A 44 -2.00 -3.71 -53.26
C ALA A 44 -3.03 -2.93 -52.43
N ARG A 45 -4.28 -2.82 -52.90
CA ARG A 45 -5.39 -2.21 -52.15
C ARG A 45 -5.72 -3.02 -50.90
N PHE A 46 -5.84 -4.34 -51.02
CA PHE A 46 -6.08 -5.23 -49.89
C PHE A 46 -4.93 -5.23 -48.88
N ALA A 47 -3.67 -5.14 -49.35
CA ALA A 47 -2.52 -5.00 -48.48
C ALA A 47 -2.53 -3.67 -47.70
N GLY A 48 -2.95 -2.58 -48.36
CA GLY A 48 -3.12 -1.28 -47.71
C GLY A 48 -4.18 -1.29 -46.60
N THR A 49 -5.36 -1.86 -46.86
CA THR A 49 -6.42 -1.95 -45.86
C THR A 49 -6.05 -2.87 -44.69
N GLN A 50 -5.35 -3.98 -44.94
CA GLN A 50 -4.80 -4.82 -43.86
C GLN A 50 -3.74 -4.10 -43.05
N ALA A 51 -2.87 -3.31 -43.67
CA ALA A 51 -1.84 -2.56 -42.95
C ALA A 51 -2.47 -1.50 -42.03
N ASP A 52 -3.54 -0.84 -42.47
CA ASP A 52 -4.25 0.14 -41.65
C ASP A 52 -5.01 -0.52 -40.49
N ALA A 53 -5.67 -1.65 -40.73
CA ALA A 53 -6.27 -2.46 -39.66
C ALA A 53 -5.22 -2.96 -38.64
N ALA A 54 -4.03 -3.35 -39.09
CA ALA A 54 -2.93 -3.75 -38.22
C ALA A 54 -2.40 -2.58 -37.36
N LYS A 55 -2.30 -1.37 -37.92
CA LYS A 55 -1.93 -0.17 -37.15
C LYS A 55 -2.96 0.14 -36.06
N GLU A 56 -4.24 0.01 -36.38
CA GLU A 56 -5.33 0.22 -35.42
C GLU A 56 -5.27 -0.81 -34.28
N GLN A 57 -5.03 -2.09 -34.60
CA GLN A 57 -4.81 -3.13 -33.58
C GLN A 57 -3.61 -2.84 -32.67
N VAL A 58 -2.51 -2.31 -33.22
CA VAL A 58 -1.34 -1.91 -32.42
C VAL A 58 -1.66 -0.72 -31.51
N ALA A 59 -2.45 0.25 -31.99
CA ALA A 59 -2.89 1.38 -31.17
C ALA A 59 -3.75 0.91 -29.99
N VAL A 60 -4.76 0.07 -30.26
CA VAL A 60 -5.59 -0.54 -29.21
C VAL A 60 -4.75 -1.36 -28.23
N GLY A 61 -3.78 -2.14 -28.74
CA GLY A 61 -2.88 -2.91 -27.89
C GLY A 61 -2.01 -2.05 -26.98
N LYS A 62 -1.55 -0.88 -27.45
CA LYS A 62 -0.80 0.09 -26.63
C LYS A 62 -1.67 0.69 -25.54
N ASP A 63 -2.89 1.08 -25.85
CA ASP A 63 -3.83 1.63 -24.87
C ASP A 63 -4.19 0.59 -23.80
N GLN A 64 -4.39 -0.68 -24.20
CA GLN A 64 -4.59 -1.78 -23.26
C GLN A 64 -3.41 -1.99 -22.31
N LEU A 65 -2.17 -1.87 -22.82
CA LEU A 65 -0.96 -1.98 -21.99
C LEU A 65 -0.84 -0.82 -20.99
N ASP A 66 -1.17 0.40 -21.38
CA ASP A 66 -1.16 1.57 -20.47
C ASP A 66 -2.23 1.45 -19.38
N VAL A 67 -3.44 1.00 -19.73
CA VAL A 67 -4.48 0.74 -18.73
C VAL A 67 -4.05 -0.38 -17.77
N ALA A 68 -3.47 -1.46 -18.30
CA ALA A 68 -2.99 -2.58 -17.49
C ALA A 68 -1.84 -2.18 -16.55
N SER A 69 -0.90 -1.34 -17.00
CA SER A 69 0.20 -0.87 -16.13
C SER A 69 -0.33 0.00 -15.00
N ARG A 70 -1.24 0.94 -15.28
CA ARG A 70 -1.87 1.77 -14.22
C ARG A 70 -2.67 0.93 -13.23
N GLN A 71 -3.40 -0.08 -13.71
CA GLN A 71 -4.12 -1.01 -12.84
C GLN A 71 -3.15 -1.77 -11.92
N LEU A 72 -2.03 -2.26 -12.45
CA LEU A 72 -1.03 -2.95 -11.67
C LEU A 72 -0.40 -2.04 -10.60
N GLU A 73 -0.08 -0.78 -10.95
CA GLU A 73 0.45 0.20 -10.00
C GLU A 73 -0.52 0.46 -8.85
N LEU A 74 -1.81 0.63 -9.16
CA LEU A 74 -2.87 0.79 -8.16
C LEU A 74 -3.00 -0.45 -7.28
N GLU A 75 -2.97 -1.65 -7.86
CA GLU A 75 -3.01 -2.90 -7.09
C GLU A 75 -1.81 -3.04 -6.15
N VAL A 76 -0.61 -2.68 -6.60
CA VAL A 76 0.59 -2.68 -5.75
C VAL A 76 0.47 -1.67 -4.62
N ALA A 77 -0.02 -0.46 -4.90
CA ALA A 77 -0.24 0.58 -3.90
C ALA A 77 -1.28 0.13 -2.84
N ILE A 78 -2.43 -0.38 -3.28
CA ILE A 78 -3.49 -0.89 -2.39
C ILE A 78 -2.97 -2.04 -1.53
N ARG A 79 -2.25 -3.01 -2.14
CA ARG A 79 -1.68 -4.13 -1.38
C ARG A 79 -0.67 -3.65 -0.36
N ARG A 80 0.14 -2.65 -0.71
CA ARG A 80 1.10 -2.06 0.22
C ARG A 80 0.37 -1.42 1.39
N GLU A 81 -0.58 -0.53 1.15
CA GLU A 81 -1.34 0.15 2.21
C GLU A 81 -2.09 -0.85 3.12
N GLN A 82 -2.66 -1.91 2.55
CA GLN A 82 -3.33 -2.97 3.30
C GLN A 82 -2.39 -3.87 4.12
N GLN A 83 -1.09 -3.88 3.82
CA GLN A 83 -0.12 -4.75 4.47
C GLN A 83 0.92 -3.97 5.28
N GLU A 84 0.99 -2.65 5.14
CA GLU A 84 1.96 -1.83 5.85
C GLU A 84 1.66 -1.86 7.36
N PRO A 85 2.65 -2.15 8.22
CA PRO A 85 2.41 -2.09 9.65
C PRO A 85 2.25 -0.63 10.09
N HIS A 86 1.52 -0.42 11.17
CA HIS A 86 1.19 0.92 11.63
C HIS A 86 1.46 1.01 13.13
N VAL A 87 2.58 1.61 13.49
CA VAL A 87 3.00 1.76 14.89
C VAL A 87 2.62 3.15 15.39
N VAL A 88 1.79 3.17 16.41
CA VAL A 88 1.35 4.40 17.08
C VAL A 88 1.96 4.46 18.46
N VAL A 89 2.31 5.68 18.85
CA VAL A 89 2.87 6.04 20.14
C VAL A 89 1.99 7.14 20.71
N ASP A 90 1.42 6.91 21.89
CA ASP A 90 0.53 7.89 22.51
C ASP A 90 0.69 7.88 24.03
N ILE A 91 0.37 8.99 24.67
CA ILE A 91 0.33 9.12 26.11
C ILE A 91 -1.12 9.28 26.54
N VAL A 92 -1.65 8.25 27.20
CA VAL A 92 -3.07 8.15 27.54
C VAL A 92 -3.26 7.93 29.04
N PRO A 93 -4.42 8.30 29.60
CA PRO A 93 -4.80 7.92 30.96
C PRO A 93 -4.79 6.40 31.13
N SER A 94 -4.25 5.93 32.24
CA SER A 94 -4.21 4.50 32.57
C SER A 94 -5.65 3.98 32.79
N PRO A 95 -6.03 2.85 32.18
CA PRO A 95 -7.30 2.19 32.48
C PRO A 95 -7.26 1.50 33.86
N HIS A 96 -6.08 1.34 34.45
CA HIS A 96 -5.87 0.58 35.69
C HIS A 96 -5.62 1.48 36.90
N ALA A 97 -5.13 2.70 36.70
CA ALA A 97 -4.76 3.62 37.77
C ALA A 97 -5.34 5.01 37.55
N ILE A 98 -5.96 5.56 38.60
CA ILE A 98 -6.55 6.89 38.59
C ILE A 98 -5.44 7.94 38.54
N LYS A 99 -5.58 8.96 37.69
CA LYS A 99 -4.62 10.09 37.56
C LYS A 99 -3.20 9.64 37.20
N VAL A 100 -3.05 8.56 36.45
CA VAL A 100 -1.77 8.10 35.93
C VAL A 100 -1.83 8.14 34.41
N PHE A 101 -0.81 8.74 33.80
CA PHE A 101 -0.54 8.61 32.38
C PHE A 101 0.40 7.43 32.12
N ILE A 102 0.10 6.70 31.05
CA ILE A 102 0.95 5.67 30.51
C ILE A 102 1.35 6.05 29.09
N LEU A 103 2.61 5.78 28.74
CA LEU A 103 3.07 5.83 27.37
C LEU A 103 2.81 4.47 26.74
N VAL A 104 2.06 4.48 25.64
CA VAL A 104 1.64 3.31 24.90
C VAL A 104 2.36 3.31 23.57
N ILE A 105 2.95 2.17 23.21
CA ILE A 105 3.49 1.91 21.88
C ILE A 105 2.80 0.66 21.36
N GLU A 106 2.08 0.79 20.26
CA GLU A 106 1.25 -0.28 19.73
C GLU A 106 1.35 -0.38 18.21
N ASN A 107 1.49 -1.60 17.69
CA ASN A 107 1.29 -1.84 16.27
C ASN A 107 -0.17 -2.21 16.00
N ILE A 108 -0.92 -1.25 15.49
CA ILE A 108 -2.32 -1.43 15.09
C ILE A 108 -2.45 -1.92 13.64
N GLY A 109 -1.34 -2.01 12.91
CA GLY A 109 -1.30 -2.52 11.56
C GLY A 109 -1.37 -4.05 11.47
N PRO A 110 -1.64 -4.60 10.27
CA PRO A 110 -1.88 -6.03 10.07
C PRO A 110 -0.61 -6.87 9.94
N THR A 111 0.57 -6.26 9.85
CA THR A 111 1.85 -6.99 9.70
C THR A 111 2.89 -6.62 10.76
N VAL A 112 4.04 -7.27 10.73
CA VAL A 112 5.13 -7.06 11.71
C VAL A 112 5.92 -5.80 11.35
N ALA A 113 5.94 -4.82 12.24
CA ALA A 113 6.91 -3.73 12.21
C ALA A 113 8.28 -4.20 12.73
N ARG A 114 9.34 -3.78 12.05
CA ARG A 114 10.74 -4.09 12.35
C ARG A 114 11.50 -2.80 12.58
N ASN A 115 12.55 -2.87 13.39
CA ASN A 115 13.48 -1.76 13.62
C ASN A 115 12.77 -0.44 13.98
N VAL A 116 11.73 -0.52 14.80
CA VAL A 116 10.94 0.65 15.18
C VAL A 116 11.84 1.63 15.94
N ARG A 117 11.81 2.91 15.55
CA ARG A 117 12.49 4.02 16.22
C ARG A 117 11.47 5.09 16.55
N ILE A 118 11.58 5.64 17.75
CA ILE A 118 10.65 6.62 18.28
C ILE A 118 11.46 7.77 18.85
N ALA A 119 11.13 8.98 18.42
CA ALA A 119 11.72 10.21 18.94
C ALA A 119 10.61 11.17 19.38
N PHE A 120 10.92 12.04 20.34
CA PHE A 120 10.01 13.06 20.85
C PHE A 120 10.70 14.42 20.84
N GLU A 121 9.96 15.44 20.43
CA GLU A 121 10.35 16.84 20.54
C GLU A 121 9.27 17.63 21.29
N PRO A 122 9.56 18.22 22.48
CA PRO A 122 10.83 18.16 23.22
C PRO A 122 11.16 16.73 23.72
N PRO A 123 12.41 16.47 24.16
CA PRO A 123 12.78 15.17 24.70
C PRO A 123 11.84 14.70 25.80
N ILE A 124 11.49 13.41 25.77
CA ILE A 124 10.55 12.85 26.74
C ILE A 124 11.17 12.80 28.15
N GLU A 125 10.42 13.34 29.12
CA GLU A 125 10.84 13.46 30.51
C GLU A 125 9.66 13.18 31.45
N ARG A 126 9.95 12.50 32.55
CA ARG A 126 8.98 12.17 33.61
C ARG A 126 9.22 13.03 34.85
N ALA A 127 8.16 13.38 35.56
CA ALA A 127 8.25 14.09 36.84
C ALA A 127 9.06 13.32 37.88
N ALA A 128 8.94 11.98 37.89
CA ALA A 128 9.61 11.10 38.82
C ALA A 128 11.15 11.06 38.66
N GLU A 129 11.67 11.48 37.49
CA GLU A 129 13.11 11.52 37.19
C GLU A 129 13.86 12.64 37.92
N ARG A 130 13.15 13.53 38.63
CA ARG A 130 13.77 14.46 39.60
C ARG A 130 14.49 13.73 40.73
N ASN A 131 14.16 12.46 40.98
CA ASN A 131 14.87 11.62 41.93
C ASN A 131 16.13 11.01 41.27
N PRO A 132 17.35 11.28 41.78
CA PRO A 132 18.61 10.76 41.22
C PRO A 132 18.71 9.23 41.16
N HIS A 133 17.90 8.52 41.93
CA HIS A 133 17.89 7.05 41.97
C HIS A 133 16.96 6.41 40.93
N GLN A 134 16.21 7.21 40.16
CA GLN A 134 15.33 6.69 39.13
C GLN A 134 16.00 6.65 37.75
N HIS A 135 15.63 5.63 36.97
CA HIS A 135 16.06 5.53 35.58
C HIS A 135 15.39 6.60 34.71
N VAL A 136 16.21 7.28 33.91
CA VAL A 136 15.74 8.26 32.93
C VAL A 136 15.08 7.54 31.75
N LEU A 137 13.82 7.86 31.45
CA LEU A 137 12.99 7.17 30.45
C LEU A 137 13.62 7.23 29.07
N ARG A 138 14.10 8.41 28.66
CA ARG A 138 14.75 8.61 27.34
C ARG A 138 15.99 7.75 27.13
N ASN A 139 16.63 7.30 28.21
CA ASN A 139 17.82 6.45 28.15
C ASN A 139 17.47 4.95 28.11
N SER A 140 16.17 4.60 28.18
CA SER A 140 15.75 3.20 28.09
C SER A 140 16.01 2.64 26.69
N ARG A 141 16.24 1.32 26.62
CA ARG A 141 16.57 0.62 25.37
C ARG A 141 15.50 0.78 24.29
N ILE A 142 14.24 1.02 24.68
CA ILE A 142 13.14 1.28 23.76
C ILE A 142 13.38 2.54 22.92
N PHE A 143 14.05 3.57 23.47
CA PHE A 143 14.35 4.81 22.72
C PHE A 143 15.78 4.85 22.17
N THR A 144 16.74 4.22 22.86
CA THR A 144 18.14 4.23 22.42
C THR A 144 18.45 3.18 21.36
N GLU A 145 17.93 1.96 21.52
CA GLU A 145 18.13 0.84 20.58
C GLU A 145 16.89 0.58 19.71
N GLY A 146 15.74 1.13 20.08
CA GLY A 146 14.46 0.91 19.43
C GLY A 146 13.89 -0.49 19.67
N ILE A 147 12.85 -0.85 18.91
CA ILE A 147 12.14 -2.12 19.06
C ILE A 147 12.39 -2.96 17.81
N SER A 148 13.12 -4.07 17.97
CA SER A 148 13.54 -4.91 16.84
C SER A 148 12.36 -5.53 16.09
N HIS A 149 11.36 -6.04 16.81
CA HIS A 149 10.18 -6.67 16.23
C HIS A 149 8.92 -6.31 17.04
N MET A 150 7.92 -5.79 16.35
CA MET A 150 6.61 -5.46 16.90
C MET A 150 5.52 -6.12 16.03
N PRO A 151 5.07 -7.33 16.38
CA PRO A 151 4.00 -8.01 15.64
C PRO A 151 2.67 -7.28 15.76
N PRO A 152 1.71 -7.58 14.87
CA PRO A 152 0.35 -7.02 14.92
C PRO A 152 -0.27 -7.17 16.31
N GLY A 153 -0.88 -6.10 16.81
CA GLY A 153 -1.54 -6.05 18.13
C GLY A 153 -0.59 -6.09 19.33
N ARG A 154 0.73 -6.10 19.13
CA ARG A 154 1.66 -5.99 20.26
C ARG A 154 1.60 -4.57 20.80
N ARG A 155 1.27 -4.49 22.09
CA ARG A 155 1.18 -3.25 22.88
C ARG A 155 2.20 -3.27 24.01
N ILE A 156 2.95 -2.19 24.15
CA ILE A 156 3.91 -1.97 25.22
C ILE A 156 3.45 -0.74 25.99
N GLU A 157 3.25 -0.91 27.30
CA GLU A 157 2.82 0.16 28.20
C GLU A 157 3.94 0.47 29.18
N LEU A 158 4.31 1.75 29.26
CA LEU A 158 5.31 2.25 30.18
C LEU A 158 4.65 3.27 31.11
N LEU A 159 5.00 3.23 32.40
CA LEU A 159 4.60 4.27 33.32
C LEU A 159 5.23 5.60 32.90
N PHE A 160 4.37 6.58 32.59
CA PHE A 160 4.81 7.92 32.23
C PHE A 160 4.82 8.83 33.45
N ASP A 161 3.67 9.26 33.97
CA ASP A 161 3.62 10.17 35.11
C ASP A 161 2.30 10.11 35.85
N GLN A 162 2.27 10.60 37.10
CA GLN A 162 1.02 10.99 37.74
C GLN A 162 0.61 12.39 37.30
N THR A 163 -0.68 12.58 37.02
CA THR A 163 -1.24 13.85 36.52
C THR A 163 -0.90 15.04 37.46
N PRO A 164 -1.09 14.97 38.79
CA PRO A 164 -0.77 16.13 39.65
C PRO A 164 0.73 16.46 39.68
N GLU A 165 1.58 15.44 39.82
CA GLU A 165 3.04 15.60 39.92
C GLU A 165 3.63 16.25 38.66
N ARG A 166 3.10 15.89 37.49
CA ARG A 166 3.55 16.44 36.21
C ARG A 166 3.20 17.91 36.05
N HIS A 167 1.98 18.29 36.44
CA HIS A 167 1.53 19.68 36.41
C HIS A 167 2.40 20.54 37.34
N ASP A 168 2.64 20.06 38.57
CA ASP A 168 3.48 20.76 39.55
C ASP A 168 4.94 20.84 39.10
N ALA A 169 5.40 19.88 38.32
CA ALA A 169 6.74 19.88 37.74
C ALA A 169 6.92 20.85 36.55
N GLN A 170 5.86 21.46 36.04
CA GLN A 170 5.90 22.36 34.88
C GLN A 170 6.58 21.73 33.65
N LEU A 171 6.42 20.41 33.48
CA LEU A 171 6.95 19.69 32.32
C LEU A 171 6.11 19.99 31.06
N PRO A 172 6.70 19.84 29.85
CA PRO A 172 5.96 20.05 28.60
C PRO A 172 4.68 19.22 28.54
N MET A 173 3.57 19.81 28.11
CA MET A 173 2.31 19.07 27.91
C MET A 173 2.09 18.65 26.46
N GLN A 174 2.91 19.14 25.54
CA GLN A 174 2.82 18.84 24.11
C GLN A 174 4.13 18.23 23.61
N TYR A 175 4.01 17.21 22.76
CA TYR A 175 5.14 16.51 22.18
C TYR A 175 4.87 16.21 20.70
N ALA A 176 5.82 16.51 19.83
CA ALA A 176 5.86 15.94 18.49
C ALA A 176 6.54 14.56 18.57
N ALA A 177 5.77 13.51 18.35
CA ALA A 177 6.27 12.15 18.25
C ALA A 177 6.60 11.82 16.80
N THR A 178 7.79 11.30 16.55
CA THR A 178 8.23 10.78 15.26
C THR A 178 8.45 9.29 15.36
N VAL A 179 7.83 8.52 14.47
CA VAL A 179 7.91 7.06 14.43
C VAL A 179 8.43 6.62 13.07
N ASP A 180 9.54 5.87 13.09
CA ASP A 180 10.11 5.19 11.93
C ASP A 180 9.99 3.68 12.10
N ALA A 181 9.68 2.96 11.03
CA ALA A 181 9.62 1.51 11.02
C ALA A 181 9.98 0.92 9.66
N GLU A 182 10.26 -0.39 9.66
CA GLU A 182 10.52 -1.19 8.47
C GLU A 182 9.63 -2.42 8.46
N TRP A 183 9.37 -2.97 7.28
CA TRP A 183 8.61 -4.19 7.10
C TRP A 183 9.14 -4.99 5.91
N THR A 184 8.49 -6.12 5.58
CA THR A 184 8.95 -6.97 4.45
C THR A 184 8.92 -6.27 3.10
N GLY A 185 8.08 -5.25 2.93
CA GLY A 185 8.02 -4.41 1.73
C GLY A 185 8.95 -3.20 1.73
N GLY A 186 9.83 -3.05 2.72
CA GLY A 186 10.79 -1.94 2.81
C GLY A 186 10.51 -1.00 3.98
N ARG A 187 10.89 0.28 3.83
CA ARG A 187 10.64 1.30 4.86
C ARG A 187 9.18 1.77 4.84
N VAL A 188 8.61 1.92 6.03
CA VAL A 188 7.30 2.53 6.25
C VAL A 188 7.45 4.05 6.13
N GLU A 189 6.40 4.76 5.74
CA GLU A 189 6.39 6.22 5.79
C GLU A 189 6.61 6.72 7.23
N THR A 190 7.54 7.67 7.41
CA THR A 190 7.81 8.27 8.72
C THR A 190 6.59 9.06 9.18
N MET A 191 6.06 8.72 10.34
CA MET A 191 4.92 9.42 10.91
C MET A 191 5.39 10.45 11.92
N THR A 192 4.94 11.71 11.78
CA THR A 192 5.14 12.77 12.77
C THR A 192 3.79 13.35 13.16
N TYR A 193 3.47 13.37 14.45
CA TYR A 193 2.21 13.92 14.97
C TYR A 193 2.37 14.45 16.40
N ASN A 194 1.44 15.32 16.80
CA ASN A 194 1.46 15.96 18.11
C ASN A 194 0.59 15.19 19.11
N ILE A 195 1.18 14.88 20.26
CA ILE A 195 0.51 14.39 21.45
C ILE A 195 0.32 15.58 22.37
N ASP A 196 -0.93 15.88 22.74
CA ASP A 196 -1.27 16.97 23.65
C ASP A 196 -1.95 16.43 24.92
N LEU A 197 -1.26 16.56 26.04
CA LEU A 197 -1.73 16.14 27.36
C LEU A 197 -2.68 17.14 28.00
N SER A 198 -2.69 18.40 27.55
CA SER A 198 -3.54 19.46 28.13
C SER A 198 -5.02 19.12 27.99
N ILE A 199 -5.38 18.36 26.96
CA ILE A 199 -6.76 17.88 26.73
C ILE A 199 -7.31 17.07 27.92
N TYR A 200 -6.43 16.47 28.74
CA TYR A 200 -6.80 15.67 29.90
C TYR A 200 -6.90 16.49 31.20
N TYR A 201 -6.39 17.73 31.23
CA TYR A 201 -6.42 18.59 32.41
C TYR A 201 -7.69 19.45 32.48
N ASP A 202 -8.17 19.94 31.34
CA ASP A 202 -9.33 20.84 31.28
C ASP A 202 -10.68 20.12 31.26
N VAL A 203 -10.67 18.78 31.37
CA VAL A 203 -11.88 17.95 31.33
C VAL A 203 -11.97 17.07 32.56
N THR A 204 -13.15 17.02 33.18
CA THR A 204 -13.41 16.09 34.28
C THR A 204 -13.62 14.69 33.70
N PHE A 205 -12.58 13.86 33.72
CA PHE A 205 -12.75 12.45 33.36
C PHE A 205 -13.63 11.74 34.39
N HIS A 206 -14.66 11.03 33.91
CA HIS A 206 -15.38 10.08 34.74
C HIS A 206 -14.41 8.99 35.16
N GLY A 207 -14.01 8.97 36.44
CA GLY A 207 -13.24 7.88 37.02
C GLY A 207 -14.02 6.58 36.85
N VAL A 208 -13.57 5.73 35.92
CA VAL A 208 -14.11 4.38 35.75
C VAL A 208 -13.73 3.61 37.01
N ARG A 209 -14.74 3.13 37.75
CA ARG A 209 -14.49 2.30 38.94
C ARG A 209 -13.73 1.05 38.51
N ASN A 210 -12.57 0.83 39.09
CA ASN A 210 -11.69 -0.28 38.72
C ASN A 210 -11.87 -1.46 39.70
N LEU A 211 -11.14 -2.55 39.47
CA LEU A 211 -11.18 -3.75 40.32
C LEU A 211 -10.78 -3.45 41.77
N HIS A 212 -9.93 -2.45 42.02
CA HIS A 212 -9.55 -2.05 43.36
C HIS A 212 -10.74 -1.44 44.11
N ASP A 213 -11.52 -0.57 43.46
CA ASP A 213 -12.78 -0.06 44.01
C ASP A 213 -13.77 -1.20 44.27
N GLY A 214 -13.79 -2.21 43.39
CA GLY A 214 -14.57 -3.44 43.59
C GLY A 214 -14.14 -4.22 44.84
N VAL A 215 -12.83 -4.38 45.06
CA VAL A 215 -12.28 -5.04 46.25
C VAL A 215 -12.61 -4.24 47.51
N GLU A 216 -12.50 -2.92 47.50
CA GLU A 216 -12.85 -2.07 48.65
C GLU A 216 -14.34 -2.21 49.01
N VAL A 217 -15.21 -2.27 48.01
CA VAL A 217 -16.65 -2.53 48.21
C VAL A 217 -16.87 -3.91 48.81
N LEU A 218 -16.18 -4.95 48.32
CA LEU A 218 -16.27 -6.30 48.86
C LEU A 218 -15.78 -6.40 50.31
N GLU A 219 -14.71 -5.69 50.66
CA GLU A 219 -14.22 -5.60 52.04
C GLU A 219 -15.23 -4.94 52.97
N LYS A 220 -15.90 -3.86 52.51
CA LYS A 220 -16.99 -3.22 53.26
C LYS A 220 -18.16 -4.17 53.47
N VAL A 221 -18.59 -4.89 52.43
CA VAL A 221 -19.65 -5.90 52.52
C VAL A 221 -19.29 -7.02 53.50
N LYS A 222 -18.05 -7.53 53.46
CA LYS A 222 -17.58 -8.54 54.42
C LYS A 222 -17.67 -8.02 55.86
N LYS A 223 -17.23 -6.79 56.11
CA LYS A 223 -17.27 -6.17 57.44
C LYS A 223 -18.70 -6.04 57.96
N GLU A 224 -19.64 -5.64 57.11
CA GLU A 224 -21.06 -5.58 57.47
C GLU A 224 -21.65 -6.96 57.76
N LEU A 225 -21.30 -7.97 56.96
CA LEU A 225 -21.72 -9.36 57.20
C LEU A 225 -21.17 -9.91 58.52
N ASP A 226 -19.92 -9.61 58.86
CA ASP A 226 -19.31 -10.01 60.13
C ASP A 226 -20.02 -9.35 61.33
N GLU A 227 -20.40 -8.07 61.21
CA GLU A 227 -21.18 -7.35 62.22
C GLU A 227 -22.60 -7.90 62.35
N ILE A 228 -23.26 -8.28 61.25
CA ILE A 228 -24.57 -8.93 61.29
C ILE A 228 -24.47 -10.30 61.98
N LYS A 229 -23.47 -11.12 61.61
CA LYS A 229 -23.24 -12.43 62.24
C LYS A 229 -23.04 -12.30 63.75
N LYS A 230 -22.36 -11.25 64.21
CA LYS A 230 -22.15 -10.98 65.63
C LYS A 230 -23.43 -10.58 66.38
N LYS A 231 -24.41 -10.01 65.68
CA LYS A 231 -25.71 -9.58 66.24
C LYS A 231 -26.80 -10.64 66.15
N MET A 232 -26.60 -11.72 65.39
CA MET A 232 -27.56 -12.81 65.35
C MET A 232 -27.42 -13.69 66.60
N PRO A 233 -28.52 -13.98 67.33
CA PRO A 233 -28.50 -14.99 68.37
C PRO A 233 -28.20 -16.37 67.75
N ALA A 234 -27.45 -17.19 68.48
CA ALA A 234 -27.10 -18.54 68.03
C ALA A 234 -28.38 -19.33 67.68
N PRO A 235 -28.36 -20.17 66.62
CA PRO A 235 -29.53 -20.93 66.23
C PRO A 235 -30.00 -21.81 67.40
N PRO A 236 -31.33 -21.95 67.63
CA PRO A 236 -31.84 -22.85 68.64
C PRO A 236 -31.40 -24.28 68.30
N GLY A 237 -30.70 -24.92 69.23
CA GLY A 237 -30.23 -26.30 69.13
C GLY A 237 -31.33 -27.33 69.37
#